data_AF-A0A6P6QX69-F1
#
_entry.id   AF-A0A6P6QX69-F1
#
_cell.length_a   1.000
_cell.length_b   1.000
_cell.length_c   1.000
_cell.angle_alpha   90.00
_cell.angle_beta   90.00
_cell.angle_gamma   90.00
#
_symmetry.space_group_name_H-M   'P 1'
#
loop_
_entity.id
_entity.type
_entity.pdbx_description
1 polymer ?
#
loop_
_entity_poly.entity_id
_entity_poly.type
_entity_poly.pdbx_seq_one_letter_code
_entity_poly.pdbx_strand_id
1 'polypeptide(L)'
;MGVHVFLYVPNIIGVDGWAARRLQQTSRFGAWLDVVIDNVGRGMLWNMLYDWGWLVSSVEWCVFVCNHNARGAQWKNSFTESPVWVQAVMAKGFKTPLGILTIAGLHVLPVWLYGYQYEVLSQTLFAPDWLQILGILVLTAGRLLGFAVEMWCIVTHLRFLLDEEEEKKN
;
A
#
# COMPACT_ATOMS: atom_id res chain seq x y z
N MET A 1 18.87 -16.62 -4.98
CA MET A 1 17.49 -16.42 -4.48
C MET A 1 17.34 -15.26 -3.48
N GLY A 2 18.43 -14.62 -3.00
CA GLY A 2 18.35 -13.50 -2.05
C GLY A 2 18.30 -12.08 -2.66
N VAL A 3 18.58 -11.89 -3.96
CA VAL A 3 18.74 -10.55 -4.56
C VAL A 3 17.42 -9.77 -4.68
N HIS A 4 16.28 -10.45 -4.84
CA HIS A 4 14.99 -9.79 -5.06
C HIS A 4 14.45 -9.06 -3.82
N VAL A 5 14.74 -9.57 -2.62
CA VAL A 5 14.31 -8.94 -1.36
C VAL A 5 15.09 -7.66 -1.09
N PHE A 6 16.39 -7.65 -1.39
CA PHE A 6 17.24 -6.46 -1.17
C PHE A 6 16.88 -5.26 -2.06
N LEU A 7 16.24 -5.49 -3.21
CA LEU A 7 15.80 -4.39 -4.09
C LEU A 7 14.50 -3.71 -3.63
N TYR A 8 13.64 -4.40 -2.86
CA TYR A 8 12.36 -3.84 -2.40
C TYR A 8 12.48 -3.06 -1.08
N VAL A 9 13.43 -3.44 -0.20
CA VAL A 9 13.64 -2.81 1.12
C VAL A 9 13.91 -1.28 1.08
N PRO A 10 14.66 -0.71 0.11
CA PRO A 10 14.92 0.72 0.07
C PRO A 10 13.66 1.59 -0.13
N ASN A 11 12.69 1.12 -0.92
CA ASN A 11 11.44 1.86 -1.17
C ASN A 11 10.55 1.93 0.08
N ILE A 12 10.54 0.88 0.89
CA ILE A 12 9.75 0.82 2.14
C ILE A 12 10.09 1.98 3.10
N ILE A 13 11.33 2.49 3.04
CA ILE A 13 11.83 3.50 3.97
C ILE A 13 11.58 4.94 3.44
N GLY A 14 11.05 5.11 2.22
CA GLY A 14 10.71 6.42 1.65
C GLY A 14 11.93 7.33 1.41
N VAL A 15 13.09 6.71 1.18
CA VAL A 15 14.38 7.39 0.98
C VAL A 15 14.36 8.24 -0.29
N ASP A 16 13.72 7.74 -1.34
CA ASP A 16 13.56 8.39 -2.64
C ASP A 16 12.79 9.72 -2.50
N GLY A 17 11.66 9.73 -1.79
CA GLY A 17 10.88 10.93 -1.55
C GLY A 17 11.61 11.92 -0.64
N TRP A 18 12.36 11.44 0.35
CA TRP A 18 13.21 12.30 1.19
C TRP A 18 14.31 12.95 0.36
N ALA A 19 15.03 12.18 -0.45
CA ALA A 19 16.11 12.65 -1.31
C ALA A 19 15.59 13.65 -2.35
N ALA A 20 14.47 13.36 -3.01
CA ALA A 20 13.84 14.26 -3.97
C ALA A 20 13.49 15.62 -3.35
N ARG A 21 12.99 15.66 -2.11
CA ARG A 21 12.72 16.92 -1.39
C ARG A 21 14.01 17.64 -1.01
N ARG A 22 15.04 16.91 -0.56
CA ARG A 22 16.32 17.50 -0.14
C ARG A 22 17.11 18.08 -1.32
N LEU A 23 17.01 17.46 -2.48
CA LEU A 23 17.66 17.86 -3.73
C LEU A 23 16.79 18.78 -4.61
N GLN A 24 15.57 19.12 -4.16
CA GLN A 24 14.60 19.90 -4.94
C GLN A 24 14.26 19.30 -6.32
N GLN A 25 14.24 17.96 -6.42
CA GLN A 25 13.96 17.19 -7.63
C GLN A 25 12.62 16.45 -7.57
N THR A 26 11.59 17.06 -6.96
CA THR A 26 10.25 16.47 -6.92
C THR A 26 9.54 16.62 -8.27
N SER A 27 9.04 15.51 -8.82
CA SER A 27 8.27 15.53 -10.07
C SER A 27 7.01 14.67 -9.98
N ARG A 28 5.98 15.00 -10.79
CA ARG A 28 4.75 14.20 -10.89
C ARG A 28 5.03 12.80 -11.45
N PHE A 29 5.95 12.71 -12.41
CA PHE A 29 6.40 11.45 -12.97
C PHE A 29 7.09 10.59 -11.91
N GLY A 30 8.01 11.16 -11.12
CA GLY A 30 8.69 10.45 -10.05
C GLY A 30 7.71 9.90 -9.00
N ALA A 31 6.75 10.71 -8.56
CA ALA A 31 5.71 10.25 -7.62
C ALA A 31 4.77 9.18 -8.22
N TRP A 32 4.54 9.19 -9.52
CA TRP A 32 3.80 8.13 -10.21
C TRP A 32 4.63 6.84 -10.31
N LEU A 33 5.90 6.98 -10.70
CA LEU A 33 6.83 5.86 -10.86
C LEU A 33 7.09 5.15 -9.53
N ASP A 34 7.20 5.91 -8.44
CA ASP A 34 7.31 5.40 -7.06
C ASP A 34 6.20 4.38 -6.77
N VAL A 35 4.93 4.78 -6.97
CA VAL A 35 3.76 3.89 -6.77
C VAL A 35 3.78 2.67 -7.69
N VAL A 36 4.20 2.83 -8.95
CA VAL A 36 4.29 1.71 -9.92
C VAL A 36 5.33 0.69 -9.45
N ILE A 37 6.54 1.13 -9.12
CA ILE A 37 7.62 0.23 -8.67
C ILE A 37 7.21 -0.48 -7.38
N ASP A 38 6.55 0.25 -6.48
CA ASP A 38 6.02 -0.30 -5.23
C ASP A 38 4.97 -1.40 -5.45
N ASN A 39 3.99 -1.17 -6.32
CA ASN A 39 2.98 -2.17 -6.66
C ASN A 39 3.59 -3.39 -7.35
N VAL A 40 4.55 -3.19 -8.26
CA VAL A 40 5.27 -4.31 -8.91
C VAL A 40 6.06 -5.10 -7.88
N GLY A 41 6.85 -4.43 -7.04
CA GLY A 41 7.67 -5.05 -6.01
C GLY A 41 6.83 -5.86 -5.02
N ARG A 42 5.73 -5.30 -4.53
CA ARG A 42 4.78 -6.04 -3.67
C ARG A 42 4.12 -7.20 -4.42
N GLY A 43 3.74 -7.02 -5.68
CA GLY A 43 3.16 -8.09 -6.47
C GLY A 43 4.10 -9.27 -6.65
N MET A 44 5.38 -9.01 -6.93
CA MET A 44 6.40 -10.06 -6.98
C MET A 44 6.53 -10.78 -5.63
N LEU A 45 6.56 -10.02 -4.53
CA LEU A 45 6.71 -10.58 -3.19
C LEU A 45 5.51 -11.43 -2.77
N TRP A 46 4.29 -10.95 -3.01
CA TRP A 46 3.07 -11.73 -2.75
C TRP A 46 3.01 -13.03 -3.55
N ASN A 47 3.44 -13.01 -4.82
CA ASN A 47 3.50 -14.22 -5.65
C ASN A 47 4.59 -15.21 -5.21
N MET A 48 5.66 -14.74 -4.55
CA MET A 48 6.63 -15.65 -3.93
C MET A 48 6.10 -16.32 -2.66
N LEU A 49 5.18 -15.66 -1.96
CA LEU A 49 4.57 -16.17 -0.72
C LEU A 49 3.41 -17.12 -0.99
N TYR A 50 2.54 -16.76 -1.94
CA TYR A 50 1.29 -17.48 -2.20
C TYR A 50 0.94 -17.48 -3.68
N ASP A 51 0.45 -18.61 -4.20
CA ASP A 51 0.01 -18.75 -5.60
C ASP A 51 -1.11 -17.77 -6.01
N TRP A 52 -1.91 -17.33 -5.04
CA TRP A 52 -2.98 -16.35 -5.23
C TRP A 52 -2.54 -14.91 -4.94
N GLY A 53 -1.26 -14.67 -4.63
CA GLY A 53 -0.72 -13.38 -4.24
C GLY A 53 -0.95 -12.27 -5.27
N TRP A 54 -1.08 -12.63 -6.54
CA TRP A 54 -1.44 -11.72 -7.64
C TRP A 54 -2.77 -10.98 -7.38
N LEU A 55 -3.73 -11.59 -6.68
CA LEU A 55 -5.01 -10.94 -6.33
C LEU A 55 -4.80 -9.70 -5.47
N VAL A 56 -3.88 -9.76 -4.50
CA VAL A 56 -3.58 -8.62 -3.62
C VAL A 56 -3.00 -7.47 -4.44
N SER A 57 -2.07 -7.78 -5.35
CA SER A 57 -1.49 -6.80 -6.26
C SER A 57 -2.54 -6.21 -7.22
N SER A 58 -3.45 -7.03 -7.75
CA SER A 58 -4.53 -6.56 -8.61
C SER A 58 -5.41 -5.53 -7.91
N VAL A 59 -5.74 -5.73 -6.63
CA VAL A 59 -6.52 -4.75 -5.84
C VAL A 59 -5.74 -3.44 -5.70
N GLU A 60 -4.45 -3.48 -5.36
CA GLU A 60 -3.60 -2.29 -5.25
C GLU A 60 -3.52 -1.51 -6.58
N TRP A 61 -3.43 -2.22 -7.70
CA TRP A 61 -3.48 -1.62 -9.04
C TRP A 61 -4.84 -1.00 -9.35
N CYS A 62 -5.94 -1.67 -9.03
CA CYS A 62 -7.28 -1.11 -9.20
C CYS A 62 -7.46 0.19 -8.41
N VAL A 63 -7.02 0.22 -7.16
CA VAL A 63 -7.07 1.41 -6.29
C VAL A 63 -6.25 2.54 -6.89
N PHE A 64 -5.05 2.23 -7.37
CA PHE A 64 -4.20 3.21 -8.03
C PHE A 64 -4.89 3.82 -9.25
N VAL A 65 -5.45 2.99 -10.14
CA VAL A 65 -6.17 3.47 -11.34
C VAL A 65 -7.38 4.32 -10.96
N CYS A 66 -8.22 3.84 -10.04
CA CYS A 66 -9.44 4.55 -9.61
C CYS A 66 -9.12 5.93 -9.01
N ASN A 67 -8.07 6.02 -8.18
CA ASN A 67 -7.71 7.26 -7.51
C ASN A 67 -6.89 8.20 -8.41
N HIS A 68 -6.00 7.67 -9.24
CA HIS A 68 -5.15 8.48 -10.11
C HIS A 68 -5.94 9.12 -11.25
N ASN A 69 -6.85 8.36 -11.87
CA ASN A 69 -7.69 8.84 -12.97
C ASN A 69 -8.62 9.97 -12.49
N ALA A 70 -9.32 9.76 -11.37
CA ALA A 70 -10.30 10.72 -10.90
C ALA A 70 -9.70 12.00 -10.26
N ARG A 71 -8.47 11.96 -9.69
CA ARG A 71 -8.05 12.99 -8.71
C ARG A 71 -6.58 13.46 -8.80
N GLY A 72 -5.76 12.92 -9.70
CA GLY A 72 -4.41 13.40 -9.97
C GLY A 72 -3.50 13.53 -8.72
N ALA A 73 -2.69 14.61 -8.65
CA ALA A 73 -1.70 14.79 -7.57
C ALA A 73 -2.31 15.19 -6.21
N GLN A 74 -3.58 15.61 -6.15
CA GLN A 74 -4.25 16.08 -4.93
C GLN A 74 -5.15 15.04 -4.26
N TRP A 75 -5.13 13.78 -4.72
CA TRP A 75 -6.06 12.74 -4.26
C TRP A 75 -6.14 12.59 -2.73
N LYS A 76 -5.03 12.81 -2.00
CA LYS A 76 -4.94 12.74 -0.54
C LYS A 76 -5.79 13.79 0.19
N ASN A 77 -6.18 14.88 -0.46
CA ASN A 77 -6.96 15.97 0.13
C ASN A 77 -8.48 15.82 -0.09
N SER A 78 -8.92 14.85 -0.89
CA SER A 78 -10.32 14.70 -1.33
C SER A 78 -11.14 13.71 -0.50
N PHE A 79 -10.68 13.34 0.70
CA PHE A 79 -11.37 12.39 1.57
C PHE A 79 -12.31 13.04 2.59
N THR A 80 -12.54 14.35 2.52
CA THR A 80 -13.39 15.10 3.46
C THR A 80 -14.85 14.64 3.47
N GLU A 81 -15.34 14.07 2.37
CA GLU A 81 -16.69 13.49 2.26
C GLU A 81 -16.75 11.96 2.48
N SER A 82 -15.61 11.35 2.85
CA SER A 82 -15.54 9.89 3.08
C SER A 82 -16.10 9.50 4.45
N PRO A 83 -16.47 8.22 4.69
CA PRO A 83 -16.82 7.75 6.02
C PRO A 83 -15.74 8.04 7.06
N VAL A 84 -16.13 8.30 8.31
CA VAL A 84 -15.22 8.70 9.40
C VAL A 84 -14.03 7.76 9.59
N TRP A 85 -14.23 6.45 9.41
CA TRP A 85 -13.16 5.47 9.54
C TRP A 85 -12.12 5.56 8.41
N VAL A 86 -12.56 5.85 7.16
CA VAL A 86 -11.66 6.11 6.03
C VAL A 86 -10.88 7.40 6.29
N GLN A 87 -11.56 8.46 6.74
CA GLN A 87 -10.91 9.72 7.09
C GLN A 87 -9.84 9.52 8.18
N ALA A 88 -10.12 8.70 9.20
CA ALA A 88 -9.19 8.43 10.28
C ALA A 88 -7.90 7.74 9.80
N VAL A 89 -8.00 6.85 8.81
CA VAL A 89 -6.85 6.20 8.17
C VAL A 89 -6.07 7.20 7.30
N MET A 90 -6.78 8.00 6.49
CA MET A 90 -6.18 8.95 5.55
C MET A 90 -5.63 10.22 6.24
N ALA A 91 -6.05 10.49 7.47
CA ALA A 91 -5.75 11.71 8.21
C ALA A 91 -4.25 12.01 8.27
N LYS A 92 -3.91 13.29 8.09
CA LYS A 92 -2.52 13.80 8.08
C LYS A 92 -1.61 13.08 7.07
N GLY A 93 -2.18 12.49 6.02
CA GLY A 93 -1.44 11.69 5.03
C GLY A 93 -0.87 10.41 5.64
N PHE A 94 -1.72 9.64 6.34
CA PHE A 94 -1.39 8.39 7.04
C PHE A 94 -0.49 8.54 8.29
N LYS A 95 -0.33 9.74 8.84
CA LYS A 95 0.51 9.99 10.03
C LYS A 95 -0.22 9.78 11.36
N THR A 96 -1.42 9.21 11.34
CA THR A 96 -2.16 8.78 12.54
C THR A 96 -1.81 7.33 12.90
N PRO A 97 -2.08 6.85 14.12
CA PRO A 97 -1.83 5.44 14.47
C PRO A 97 -2.47 4.44 13.51
N LEU A 98 -3.72 4.68 13.08
CA LEU A 98 -4.41 3.84 12.10
C LEU A 98 -3.77 3.93 10.70
N GLY A 99 -3.37 5.14 10.28
CA GLY A 99 -2.66 5.33 9.03
C GLY A 99 -1.30 4.61 9.01
N ILE A 100 -0.52 4.76 10.08
CA ILE A 100 0.78 4.09 10.24
C ILE A 100 0.61 2.57 10.24
N LEU A 101 -0.36 2.06 11.00
CA LEU A 101 -0.67 0.62 11.02
C LEU A 101 -1.05 0.11 9.62
N THR A 102 -1.84 0.88 8.88
CA THR A 102 -2.24 0.56 7.51
C THR A 102 -1.03 0.51 6.56
N ILE A 103 -0.18 1.53 6.59
CA ILE A 103 1.05 1.60 5.77
C ILE A 103 2.04 0.49 6.16
N ALA A 104 2.19 0.21 7.46
CA ALA A 104 3.00 -0.90 7.93
C ALA A 104 2.46 -2.23 7.39
N GLY A 105 1.15 -2.47 7.48
CA GLY A 105 0.53 -3.66 6.91
C GLY A 105 0.65 -3.76 5.38
N LEU A 106 0.62 -2.63 4.66
CA LEU A 106 0.78 -2.61 3.21
C LEU A 106 2.22 -2.95 2.78
N HIS A 107 3.21 -2.28 3.35
CA HIS A 107 4.60 -2.39 2.89
C HIS A 107 5.42 -3.44 3.64
N VAL A 108 5.23 -3.59 4.95
CA VAL A 108 6.07 -4.40 5.83
C VAL A 108 5.56 -5.83 5.94
N LEU A 109 4.25 -6.07 5.92
CA LEU A 109 3.68 -7.42 6.02
C LEU A 109 4.28 -8.42 5.01
N PRO A 110 4.31 -8.16 3.70
CA PRO A 110 4.82 -9.17 2.77
C PRO A 110 6.33 -9.44 2.98
N VAL A 111 7.11 -8.44 3.42
CA VAL A 111 8.52 -8.64 3.77
C VAL A 111 8.66 -9.46 5.05
N TRP A 112 7.82 -9.19 6.05
CA TRP A 112 7.81 -9.93 7.30
C TRP A 112 7.43 -11.39 7.11
N LEU A 113 6.39 -11.65 6.31
CA LEU A 113 5.97 -13.00 5.93
C LEU A 113 7.06 -13.75 5.16
N TYR A 114 7.75 -13.06 4.24
CA TYR A 114 8.89 -13.64 3.54
C TYR A 114 10.00 -14.01 4.53
N GLY A 115 10.36 -13.09 5.42
CA GLY A 115 11.38 -13.35 6.42
C GLY A 115 11.01 -14.49 7.37
N TYR A 116 9.72 -14.66 7.69
CA TYR A 116 9.21 -15.76 8.48
C TYR A 116 9.30 -17.10 7.72
N GLN A 117 8.75 -17.17 6.50
CA GLN A 117 8.65 -18.40 5.70
C GLN A 117 10.02 -18.95 5.24
N TYR A 118 10.98 -18.07 5.01
CA TYR A 118 12.35 -18.43 4.62
C TYR A 118 13.34 -18.37 5.79
N GLU A 119 12.84 -18.33 7.03
CA GLU A 119 13.63 -18.34 8.28
C GLU A 119 14.66 -17.21 8.44
N VAL A 120 14.58 -16.16 7.64
CA VAL A 120 15.47 -14.98 7.74
C VAL A 120 15.32 -14.29 9.09
N LEU A 121 14.10 -14.18 9.62
CA LEU A 121 13.85 -13.55 10.93
C LEU A 121 14.52 -14.32 12.07
N SER A 122 14.44 -15.66 12.04
CA SER A 122 15.03 -16.53 13.05
C SER A 122 16.55 -16.61 12.92
N GLN A 123 17.06 -16.84 11.71
CA GLN A 123 18.48 -17.14 11.48
C GLN A 123 19.36 -15.90 11.38
N THR A 124 18.85 -14.80 10.80
CA THR A 124 19.65 -13.59 10.57
C THR A 124 19.41 -12.53 11.65
N LEU A 125 18.15 -12.36 12.08
CA LEU A 125 17.77 -11.33 13.06
C LEU A 125 17.61 -11.88 14.48
N PHE A 126 17.73 -13.20 14.68
CA PHE A 126 17.58 -13.86 15.98
C PHE A 126 16.28 -13.50 16.70
N ALA A 127 15.20 -13.24 15.94
CA ALA A 127 13.92 -12.84 16.50
C ALA A 127 13.22 -14.05 17.14
N PRO A 128 12.70 -13.94 18.37
CA PRO A 128 11.99 -15.05 19.01
C PRO A 128 10.61 -15.28 18.38
N ASP A 129 10.14 -16.53 18.36
CA ASP A 129 8.91 -16.94 17.65
C ASP A 129 7.67 -16.13 18.05
N TRP A 130 7.51 -15.82 19.33
CA TRP A 130 6.37 -15.04 19.81
C TRP A 130 6.34 -13.63 19.20
N LEU A 131 7.50 -13.03 18.96
CA LEU A 131 7.62 -11.71 18.33
C LEU A 131 7.32 -11.79 16.85
N GLN A 132 7.74 -12.87 16.18
CA GLN A 132 7.43 -13.10 14.77
C GLN A 132 5.92 -13.24 14.55
N ILE A 133 5.25 -14.05 15.37
CA ILE A 133 3.80 -14.25 15.34
C ILE A 133 3.07 -12.95 15.67
N LEU A 134 3.47 -12.23 16.72
CA LEU A 134 2.88 -10.95 17.08
C LEU A 134 3.00 -9.94 15.92
N GLY A 135 4.17 -9.88 15.29
CA GLY A 135 4.40 -9.04 14.11
C GLY A 135 3.44 -9.39 12.97
N ILE A 136 3.27 -10.67 12.65
CA ILE A 136 2.30 -11.13 11.64
C ILE A 136 0.90 -10.64 11.99
N LEU A 137 0.43 -10.89 13.22
CA LEU A 137 -0.93 -10.51 13.64
C LEU A 137 -1.19 -9.01 13.51
N VAL A 138 -0.27 -8.18 13.98
CA VAL A 138 -0.39 -6.71 13.93
C VAL A 138 -0.35 -6.21 12.48
N LEU A 139 0.59 -6.71 11.68
CA LEU A 139 0.75 -6.30 10.28
C LEU A 139 -0.43 -6.76 9.41
N THR A 140 -0.97 -7.96 9.66
CA THR A 140 -2.18 -8.46 9.00
C THR A 140 -3.39 -7.59 9.34
N ALA A 141 -3.57 -7.18 10.60
CA ALA A 141 -4.64 -6.25 10.97
C ALA A 141 -4.54 -4.92 10.20
N GLY A 142 -3.33 -4.38 10.06
CA GLY A 142 -3.07 -3.21 9.23
C GLY A 142 -3.38 -3.42 7.75
N ARG A 143 -3.01 -4.57 7.18
CA ARG A 143 -3.31 -4.89 5.78
C ARG A 143 -4.80 -5.03 5.53
N LEU A 144 -5.54 -5.68 6.43
CA LEU A 144 -7.00 -5.82 6.34
C LEU A 144 -7.70 -4.46 6.42
N LEU A 145 -7.23 -3.56 7.29
CA LEU A 145 -7.73 -2.19 7.36
C LEU A 145 -7.46 -1.44 6.04
N GLY A 146 -6.26 -1.57 5.49
CA GLY A 146 -5.92 -1.03 4.17
C GLY A 146 -6.81 -1.58 3.06
N PHE A 147 -7.01 -2.89 3.02
CA PHE A 147 -7.89 -3.54 2.06
C PHE A 147 -9.34 -3.03 2.15
N ALA A 148 -9.86 -2.80 3.35
CA ALA A 148 -11.18 -2.20 3.51
C ALA A 148 -11.26 -0.79 2.89
N VAL A 149 -10.25 0.06 3.14
CA VAL A 149 -10.16 1.40 2.53
C VAL A 149 -10.04 1.33 1.01
N GLU A 150 -9.21 0.43 0.50
CA GLU A 150 -9.01 0.16 -0.93
C GLU A 150 -10.32 -0.23 -1.62
N MET A 151 -11.05 -1.19 -1.05
CA MET A 151 -12.36 -1.61 -1.56
C MET A 151 -13.36 -0.46 -1.55
N TRP A 152 -13.37 0.36 -0.50
CA TRP A 152 -14.22 1.55 -0.45
C TRP A 152 -13.87 2.55 -1.58
N CYS A 153 -12.58 2.75 -1.87
CA CYS A 153 -12.15 3.64 -2.97
C CYS A 153 -12.63 3.11 -4.33
N ILE A 154 -12.46 1.81 -4.60
CA ILE A 154 -12.90 1.18 -5.84
C ILE A 154 -14.42 1.31 -6.01
N VAL A 155 -15.20 0.95 -4.99
CA VAL A 155 -16.67 1.01 -5.04
C VAL A 155 -17.16 2.45 -5.24
N THR A 156 -16.53 3.41 -4.57
CA THR A 156 -16.89 4.83 -4.72
C THR A 156 -16.63 5.32 -6.14
N HIS A 157 -15.50 4.91 -6.75
CA HIS A 157 -15.21 5.25 -8.14
C HIS A 157 -16.20 4.59 -9.12
N LEU A 158 -16.56 3.32 -8.89
CA LEU A 158 -17.56 2.63 -9.71
C LEU A 158 -18.93 3.32 -9.66
N ARG A 159 -19.39 3.73 -8.46
CA ARG A 159 -20.65 4.48 -8.32
C ARG A 159 -20.62 5.79 -9.11
N PHE A 160 -19.53 6.54 -8.99
CA PHE A 160 -19.34 7.77 -9.74
C PHE A 160 -19.45 7.57 -11.26
N LEU A 161 -18.83 6.51 -11.80
CA LEU A 161 -18.92 6.20 -13.22
C LEU A 161 -20.34 5.82 -13.67
N LEU A 162 -21.08 5.08 -12.84
CA LEU A 162 -22.46 4.69 -13.13
C LEU A 162 -23.40 5.90 -13.10
N ASP A 163 -23.24 6.80 -12.13
CA ASP A 163 -24.06 8.00 -12.00
C ASP A 163 -23.82 8.98 -13.19
N GLU A 164 -22.57 9.16 -13.63
CA GLU A 164 -22.26 9.96 -14.84
C GLU A 164 -22.91 9.40 -16.11
N GLU A 165 -23.00 8.07 -16.24
CA GLU A 165 -23.65 7.43 -17.38
C GLU A 165 -25.17 7.68 -17.40
N GLU A 166 -25.80 7.76 -16.24
CA GLU A 166 -27.23 8.10 -16.13
C GLU A 166 -27.48 9.57 -16.47
N GLU A 167 -26.63 10.49 -16.01
CA GLU A 167 -26.75 11.92 -16.36
C GLU A 167 -26.57 12.19 -17.86
N LYS A 168 -25.67 11.48 -18.55
CA LYS A 168 -25.47 11.64 -20.00
C LYS A 168 -26.59 11.04 -20.87
N LYS A 169 -27.46 10.22 -20.29
CA LYS A 169 -28.60 9.58 -20.99
C LYS A 169 -29.91 10.37 -20.85
N ASN A 170 -29.98 11.33 -19.93
CA ASN A 170 -31.13 12.22 -19.71
C ASN A 170 -30.95 13.58 -20.38
#